data_AF-A0A225DBP7-F1
#
_entry.id   AF-A0A225DBP7-F1
#
_cell.length_a   1.000
_cell.length_b   1.000
_cell.length_c   1.000
_cell.angle_alpha   90.00
_cell.angle_beta   90.00
_cell.angle_gamma   90.00
#
_symmetry.space_group_name_H-M   'P 1'
#
loop_
_entity.id
_entity.type
_entity.pdbx_description
1 polymer ?
#
loop_
_entity_poly.entity_id
_entity_poly.type
_entity_poly.pdbx_seq_one_letter_code
_entity_poly.pdbx_strand_id
1 'polypeptide(L)'
;MPIAAFDLATKSHDPFTSYAQHAERYHLDNNTKPSYAARCVREGRTLIVEDCAAEPDFFFHERQPNYLRSMIAFPIVGFCPNGISPVRAALLIDTDVTGFFHEDDREMLELLLREFVTRVDLEYAITGLTG
;
A
#
# COMPACT_ATOMS: atom_id res chain seq x y z
N MET A 1 -11.92 -7.96 8.71
CA MET A 1 -10.91 -7.31 9.60
C MET A 1 -10.38 -6.06 8.89
N PRO A 2 -10.37 -4.89 9.54
CA PRO A 2 -9.81 -3.67 8.96
C PRO A 2 -8.28 -3.76 8.84
N ILE A 3 -7.73 -3.22 7.76
CA ILE A 3 -6.29 -3.05 7.60
C ILE A 3 -5.83 -1.86 8.43
N ALA A 4 -4.82 -2.08 9.27
CA ALA A 4 -4.10 -0.99 9.91
C ALA A 4 -3.15 -0.34 8.89
N ALA A 5 -3.13 0.99 8.84
CA ALA A 5 -2.15 1.74 8.07
C ALA A 5 -1.00 2.20 8.97
N PHE A 6 0.17 2.38 8.38
CA PHE A 6 1.34 2.93 9.03
C PHE A 6 2.02 3.89 8.05
N ASP A 7 2.18 5.14 8.47
CA ASP A 7 2.91 6.14 7.70
C ASP A 7 4.40 6.08 8.08
N LEU A 8 5.24 5.76 7.10
CA LEU A 8 6.69 5.67 7.29
C LEU A 8 7.35 7.03 7.55
N ALA A 9 6.78 8.13 7.05
CA ALA A 9 7.34 9.47 7.18
C ALA A 9 7.14 10.03 8.60
N THR A 10 5.96 9.86 9.16
CA THR A 10 5.60 10.30 10.51
C THR A 10 5.84 9.23 11.58
N LYS A 11 6.08 7.99 11.17
CA LYS A 11 6.19 6.80 12.04
C LYS A 11 4.97 6.60 12.94
N SER A 12 3.78 6.89 12.41
CA SER A 12 2.51 6.82 13.14
C SER A 12 1.51 5.90 12.46
N HIS A 13 0.58 5.36 13.26
CA HIS A 13 -0.59 4.65 12.78
C HIS A 13 -1.68 5.63 12.36
N ASP A 14 -1.44 6.35 11.27
CA ASP A 14 -2.46 7.21 10.67
C ASP A 14 -3.14 6.46 9.51
N PRO A 15 -4.49 6.41 9.50
CA PRO A 15 -5.21 5.81 8.39
C PRO A 15 -5.01 6.62 7.11
N PHE A 16 -5.05 5.95 5.95
CA PHE A 16 -5.10 6.64 4.66
C PHE A 16 -6.20 7.71 4.67
N THR A 17 -5.98 8.85 4.03
CA THR A 17 -6.97 9.95 4.04
C THR A 17 -8.35 9.51 3.53
N SER A 18 -8.41 8.58 2.58
CA SER A 18 -9.64 7.98 2.07
C SER A 18 -10.31 6.97 3.01
N TYR A 19 -9.62 6.46 4.04
CA TYR A 19 -10.21 5.62 5.07
C TYR A 19 -11.33 6.34 5.85
N ALA A 20 -11.18 7.64 6.11
CA ALA A 20 -12.17 8.42 6.84
C ALA A 20 -13.56 8.41 6.17
N GLN A 21 -13.60 8.29 4.84
CA GLN A 21 -14.82 8.29 4.04
C GLN A 21 -15.24 6.90 3.55
N HIS A 22 -14.30 5.95 3.46
CA HIS A 22 -14.49 4.64 2.82
C HIS A 22 -13.89 3.50 3.66
N ALA A 23 -14.04 3.55 4.98
CA ALA A 23 -13.44 2.60 5.92
C ALA A 23 -13.77 1.14 5.58
N GLU A 24 -14.99 0.87 5.12
CA GLU A 24 -15.47 -0.46 4.72
C GLU A 24 -14.66 -1.06 3.57
N ARG A 25 -14.02 -0.24 2.73
CA ARG A 25 -13.19 -0.71 1.61
C ARG A 25 -11.84 -1.23 2.05
N TYR A 26 -11.39 -0.88 3.25
CA TYR A 26 -10.11 -1.35 3.83
C TYR A 26 -10.26 -2.65 4.63
N HIS A 27 -11.41 -3.31 4.52
CA HIS A 27 -11.66 -4.61 5.13
C HIS A 27 -11.23 -5.74 4.19
N LEU A 28 -10.45 -6.70 4.70
CA LEU A 28 -10.00 -7.87 3.91
C LEU A 28 -11.15 -8.78 3.46
N ASP A 29 -12.27 -8.76 4.18
CA ASP A 29 -13.51 -9.48 3.92
C ASP A 29 -14.47 -8.75 2.97
N ASN A 30 -14.11 -7.55 2.49
CA ASN A 30 -14.90 -6.83 1.50
C ASN A 30 -14.74 -7.46 0.10
N ASN A 31 -15.80 -8.11 -0.38
CA ASN A 31 -15.83 -8.78 -1.68
C ASN A 31 -16.48 -7.96 -2.80
N THR A 32 -17.00 -6.76 -2.51
CA THR A 32 -17.69 -5.95 -3.52
C THR A 32 -16.74 -4.94 -4.15
N LYS A 33 -16.14 -4.05 -3.34
CA LYS A 33 -15.26 -2.96 -3.80
C LYS A 33 -14.13 -2.68 -2.81
N PRO A 34 -13.22 -3.64 -2.58
CA PRO A 34 -12.09 -3.44 -1.68
C PRO A 34 -11.12 -2.39 -2.23
N SER A 35 -10.38 -1.76 -1.34
CA SER A 35 -9.27 -0.88 -1.70
C SER A 35 -8.11 -1.65 -2.33
N TYR A 36 -7.28 -0.95 -3.10
CA TYR A 36 -6.07 -1.55 -3.66
C TYR A 36 -5.13 -2.08 -2.57
N ALA A 37 -5.10 -1.44 -1.40
CA ALA A 37 -4.40 -1.99 -0.23
C ALA A 37 -4.98 -3.34 0.19
N ALA A 38 -6.30 -3.42 0.40
CA ALA A 38 -6.95 -4.67 0.80
C ALA A 38 -6.85 -5.76 -0.25
N ARG A 39 -6.99 -5.38 -1.52
CA ARG A 39 -6.86 -6.25 -2.67
C ARG A 39 -5.44 -6.79 -2.80
N CYS A 40 -4.43 -5.94 -2.68
CA CYS A 40 -3.02 -6.34 -2.73
C CYS A 40 -2.67 -7.31 -1.60
N VAL A 41 -3.06 -7.01 -0.35
CA VAL A 41 -2.84 -7.90 0.80
C VAL A 41 -3.55 -9.25 0.62
N ARG A 42 -4.79 -9.25 0.11
CA ARG A 42 -5.59 -10.46 -0.09
C ARG A 42 -5.06 -11.33 -1.21
N GLU A 43 -4.74 -10.72 -2.35
CA GLU A 43 -4.28 -11.43 -3.55
C GLU A 43 -2.80 -11.80 -3.47
N GLY A 44 -2.01 -11.13 -2.63
CA GLY A 44 -0.58 -11.41 -2.47
C GLY A 44 0.24 -11.10 -3.72
N ARG A 45 -0.22 -10.17 -4.56
CA ARG A 45 0.44 -9.76 -5.82
C ARG A 45 0.48 -8.24 -5.96
N THR A 46 1.46 -7.76 -6.74
CA THR A 46 1.60 -6.34 -7.07
C THR A 46 0.48 -5.88 -7.99
N LEU A 47 -0.14 -4.76 -7.64
CA LEU A 47 -1.16 -4.09 -8.43
C LEU A 47 -0.58 -2.76 -8.93
N ILE A 48 -0.62 -2.53 -10.24
CA ILE A 48 -0.21 -1.29 -10.87
C ILE A 48 -1.47 -0.63 -11.44
N VAL A 49 -1.62 0.67 -11.18
CA VAL A 49 -2.71 1.51 -11.67
C VAL A 49 -2.08 2.69 -12.39
N GLU A 50 -2.08 2.63 -13.72
CA GLU A 50 -1.44 3.65 -14.55
C GLU A 50 -2.25 4.96 -14.59
N ASP A 51 -3.59 4.86 -14.53
CA ASP A 51 -4.48 6.00 -14.42
C ASP A 51 -5.59 5.74 -13.38
N CYS A 52 -5.38 6.27 -12.18
CA CYS A 52 -6.34 6.15 -11.08
C CYS A 52 -7.69 6.79 -11.40
N ALA A 53 -7.74 7.80 -12.27
CA ALA A 53 -8.98 8.49 -12.61
C ALA A 53 -9.82 7.69 -13.64
N ALA A 54 -9.18 6.83 -14.43
CA ALA A 54 -9.84 5.97 -15.41
C ALA A 54 -10.36 4.65 -14.81
N GLU A 55 -9.86 4.26 -13.63
CA GLU A 55 -10.21 3.00 -12.97
C GLU A 55 -11.61 3.03 -12.32
N PRO A 56 -12.57 2.17 -12.75
CA PRO A 56 -13.97 2.23 -12.29
C PRO A 56 -14.17 1.95 -10.80
N ASP A 57 -13.27 1.16 -10.21
CA ASP A 57 -13.33 0.76 -8.80
C ASP A 57 -12.42 1.62 -7.92
N PHE A 58 -11.67 2.55 -8.53
CA PHE A 58 -10.89 3.51 -7.78
C PHE A 58 -11.82 4.44 -7.01
N PHE A 59 -11.40 4.76 -5.79
CA PHE A 59 -12.13 5.71 -4.96
C PHE A 59 -11.15 6.69 -4.37
N PHE A 60 -11.63 7.92 -4.27
CA PHE A 60 -10.86 9.04 -3.82
C PHE A 60 -11.49 9.58 -2.53
N HIS A 61 -10.66 10.00 -1.59
CA HIS A 61 -11.06 11.06 -0.67
C HIS A 61 -11.37 12.31 -1.51
N GLU A 62 -12.28 13.20 -1.09
CA GLU A 62 -12.66 14.41 -1.86
C GLU A 62 -11.49 15.27 -2.40
N ARG A 63 -10.33 15.22 -1.73
CA ARG A 63 -9.12 15.97 -2.10
C ARG A 63 -8.15 15.19 -3.01
N GLN A 64 -8.30 13.87 -3.10
CA GLN A 64 -7.41 12.99 -3.86
C GLN A 64 -7.53 13.08 -5.39
N PRO A 65 -8.68 13.39 -6.03
CA PRO A 65 -8.76 13.38 -7.50
C PRO A 65 -7.82 14.39 -8.18
N ASN A 66 -7.36 15.39 -7.43
CA ASN A 66 -6.47 16.43 -7.92
C ASN A 66 -4.99 16.02 -7.90
N TYR A 67 -4.61 15.03 -7.09
CA TYR A 67 -3.21 14.62 -6.93
C TYR A 67 -2.96 13.13 -7.21
N LEU A 68 -3.94 12.25 -7.09
CA LEU A 68 -3.73 10.81 -7.21
C LEU A 68 -3.98 10.39 -8.65
N ARG A 69 -2.90 10.20 -9.42
CA ARG A 69 -2.96 9.91 -10.86
C ARG A 69 -2.44 8.52 -11.23
N SER A 70 -1.40 8.05 -10.57
CA SER A 70 -0.85 6.71 -10.77
C SER A 70 -0.45 6.12 -9.42
N MET A 71 -0.54 4.81 -9.27
CA MET A 71 -0.24 4.13 -8.01
C MET A 71 0.27 2.70 -8.24
N ILE A 72 1.14 2.26 -7.35
CA ILE A 72 1.53 0.86 -7.20
C ILE A 72 1.26 0.40 -5.77
N ALA A 73 0.66 -0.78 -5.65
CA ALA A 73 0.50 -1.50 -4.39
C ALA A 73 1.31 -2.79 -4.43
N PHE A 74 2.30 -2.92 -3.56
CA PHE A 74 3.23 -4.04 -3.52
C PHE A 74 3.03 -4.89 -2.25
N PRO A 75 2.87 -6.22 -2.38
CA PRO A 75 2.60 -7.07 -1.24
C PRO A 75 3.87 -7.29 -0.42
N ILE A 76 3.75 -7.13 0.90
CA ILE A 76 4.81 -7.49 1.85
C ILE A 76 4.36 -8.74 2.60
N VAL A 77 5.16 -9.79 2.48
CA VAL A 77 4.95 -11.06 3.17
C VAL A 77 5.95 -11.18 4.30
N GLY A 78 5.47 -11.34 5.54
CA GLY A 78 6.33 -11.59 6.68
C GLY A 78 6.86 -10.34 7.37
N PHE A 79 6.26 -9.16 7.12
CA PHE A 79 6.59 -7.92 7.81
C PHE A 79 6.42 -8.09 9.32
N CYS A 80 7.42 -7.71 10.12
CA CYS A 80 7.39 -7.86 11.58
C CYS A 80 7.43 -6.49 12.28
N PRO A 81 6.32 -5.73 12.32
CA PRO A 81 6.31 -4.38 12.89
C PRO A 81 6.71 -4.33 14.37
N ASN A 82 6.46 -5.42 15.10
CA ASN A 82 6.79 -5.56 16.53
C ASN A 82 7.95 -6.56 16.76
N GLY A 83 8.67 -6.96 15.71
CA GLY A 83 9.78 -7.92 15.79
C GLY A 83 9.42 -9.38 16.09
N ILE A 84 8.16 -9.71 16.38
CA ILE A 84 7.75 -11.04 16.89
C ILE A 84 6.83 -11.80 15.93
N SER A 85 5.83 -11.13 15.37
CA SER A 85 4.78 -11.81 14.59
C SER A 85 4.73 -11.28 13.16
N PRO A 86 4.95 -12.15 12.15
CA PRO A 86 4.84 -11.76 10.76
C PRO A 86 3.39 -11.42 10.41
N VAL A 87 3.19 -10.30 9.74
CA VAL A 87 1.91 -9.89 9.16
C VAL A 87 2.01 -9.82 7.64
N ARG A 88 0.85 -9.91 6.98
CA ARG A 88 0.72 -9.52 5.57
C ARG A 88 0.42 -8.04 5.52
N ALA A 89 1.17 -7.31 4.72
CA ALA A 89 1.00 -5.88 4.52
C ALA A 89 1.08 -5.54 3.02
N ALA A 90 0.77 -4.29 2.69
CA ALA A 90 1.01 -3.75 1.36
C ALA A 90 1.70 -2.39 1.51
N LEU A 91 2.72 -2.17 0.69
CA LEU A 91 3.32 -0.86 0.46
C LEU A 91 2.55 -0.18 -0.66
N LEU A 92 2.03 1.01 -0.41
CA LEU A 92 1.37 1.83 -1.42
C LEU A 92 2.28 3.02 -1.73
N ILE A 93 2.52 3.24 -3.02
CA ILE A 93 3.21 4.43 -3.52
C ILE A 93 2.35 5.04 -4.60
N ASP A 94 2.12 6.33 -4.52
CA ASP A 94 1.31 7.09 -5.46
C ASP A 94 2.01 8.36 -5.94
N THR A 95 1.47 8.94 -7.01
CA THR A 95 2.01 10.13 -7.66
C THR A 95 0.91 10.88 -8.41
N ASP A 96 1.17 12.16 -8.68
CA ASP A 96 0.36 13.09 -9.46
C ASP A 96 0.65 13.08 -10.97
N VAL A 97 1.45 12.12 -11.43
CA VAL A 97 1.73 11.90 -12.84
C VAL A 97 1.02 10.63 -13.33
N THR A 98 0.08 10.80 -14.27
CA THR A 98 -0.57 9.66 -14.95
C THR A 98 0.46 8.88 -15.76
N GLY A 99 0.37 7.55 -15.73
CA GLY A 99 1.27 6.64 -16.45
C GLY A 99 2.69 6.56 -15.87
N PHE A 100 2.93 7.11 -14.67
CA PHE A 100 4.25 7.04 -14.04
C PHE A 100 4.66 5.61 -13.68
N PHE A 101 3.71 4.80 -13.23
CA PHE A 101 3.90 3.36 -13.08
C PHE A 101 3.23 2.69 -14.27
N HIS A 102 3.95 1.80 -14.95
CA HIS A 102 3.48 1.11 -16.14
C HIS A 102 3.64 -0.40 -15.97
N GLU A 103 2.72 -1.20 -16.50
CA GLU A 103 2.80 -2.67 -16.39
C GLU A 103 4.03 -3.25 -17.11
N ASP A 104 4.48 -2.61 -18.18
CA ASP A 104 5.71 -2.99 -18.89
C ASP A 104 6.97 -2.90 -18.01
N ASP A 105 6.94 -2.08 -16.96
CA ASP A 105 8.05 -1.89 -16.02
C ASP A 105 7.96 -2.79 -14.78
N ARG A 106 6.98 -3.70 -14.72
CA ARG A 106 6.66 -4.52 -13.54
C ARG A 106 7.87 -5.19 -12.91
N GLU A 107 8.70 -5.87 -13.69
CA GLU A 107 9.85 -6.63 -13.14
C GLU A 107 10.85 -5.71 -12.42
N MET A 108 11.15 -4.56 -13.03
CA MET A 108 12.02 -3.55 -12.44
C MET A 108 11.38 -2.94 -11.18
N LEU A 109 10.10 -2.57 -11.24
CA LEU A 109 9.38 -1.98 -10.11
C LEU A 109 9.34 -2.95 -8.92
N GLU A 110 9.01 -4.22 -9.16
CA GLU A 110 8.99 -5.25 -8.12
C GLU A 110 10.37 -5.50 -7.51
N LEU A 111 11.45 -5.42 -8.31
CA LEU A 111 12.82 -5.51 -7.81
C LEU A 111 13.14 -4.35 -6.86
N LEU A 112 12.88 -3.11 -7.29
CA LEU A 112 13.13 -1.91 -6.49
C LEU A 112 12.32 -1.90 -5.19
N LEU A 113 11.04 -2.31 -5.27
CA LEU A 113 10.16 -2.35 -4.11
C LEU A 113 10.56 -3.47 -3.13
N ARG A 114 11.03 -4.60 -3.64
CA ARG A 114 11.56 -5.67 -2.77
C ARG A 114 12.81 -5.21 -2.01
N GLU A 115 13.72 -4.50 -2.67
CA GLU A 115 14.90 -3.91 -2.01
C GLU A 115 14.47 -2.90 -0.93
N PHE A 116 13.55 -1.99 -1.27
CA PHE A 116 13.04 -1.00 -0.34
C PHE A 116 12.37 -1.64 0.88
N VAL A 117 11.50 -2.63 0.68
CA VAL A 117 10.82 -3.35 1.77
C VAL A 117 11.82 -4.10 2.65
N THR A 118 12.83 -4.74 2.06
CA THR A 118 13.90 -5.42 2.80
C THR A 118 14.64 -4.44 3.72
N ARG A 119 14.89 -3.21 3.23
CA ARG A 119 15.49 -2.16 4.04
C ARG A 119 14.59 -1.71 5.19
N VAL A 120 13.29 -1.55 4.94
CA VAL A 120 12.30 -1.23 5.99
C VAL A 120 12.30 -2.34 7.05
N ASP A 121 12.25 -3.61 6.67
CA ASP A 121 12.32 -4.75 7.59
C ASP A 121 13.57 -4.70 8.48
N LEU A 122 14.74 -4.42 7.89
CA LEU A 122 15.99 -4.30 8.62
C LEU A 122 15.98 -3.14 9.62
N GLU A 123 15.45 -1.98 9.24
CA GLU A 123 15.35 -0.81 10.12
C GLU A 123 14.45 -1.08 11.34
N TYR A 124 13.34 -1.78 11.14
CA TYR A 124 12.47 -2.22 12.24
C TYR A 124 13.13 -3.25 13.15
N ALA A 125 13.82 -4.23 12.57
CA ALA A 125 14.54 -5.24 13.33
C ALA A 125 15.64 -4.62 14.20
N ILE A 126 16.42 -3.68 13.65
CA ILE A 126 17.48 -2.98 14.40
C ILE A 126 16.86 -2.15 15.53
N THR A 127 15.83 -1.34 15.22
CA THR A 127 15.19 -0.48 16.22
C THR A 127 14.61 -1.30 17.39
N GLY A 128 13.99 -2.44 17.08
CA GLY A 128 13.45 -3.37 18.09
C GLY A 128 14.50 -4.09 18.93
N LEU A 129 15.75 -4.18 18.47
CA LEU A 129 16.87 -4.74 19.23
C LEU A 129 17.55 -3.72 20.15
N THR A 130 17.38 -2.43 19.85
CA THR A 130 18.01 -1.32 20.60
C THR A 130 17.05 -0.61 21.57
N GLY A 131 15.76 -0.97 21.54
CA GLY A 131 14.67 -0.39 22.35
C GLY A 131 14.37 -1.14 23.63
#